data_AF-R5VTQ0-F1
#
_entry.id   AF-R5VTQ0-F1
#
_cell.length_a   1.000
_cell.length_b   1.000
_cell.length_c   1.000
_cell.angle_alpha   90.00
_cell.angle_beta   90.00
_cell.angle_gamma   90.00
#
_symmetry.space_group_name_H-M   'P 1'
#
loop_
_entity.id
_entity.type
_entity.pdbx_description
1 polymer ?
#
loop_
_entity_poly.entity_id
_entity_poly.type
_entity_poly.pdbx_seq_one_letter_code
_entity_poly.pdbx_strand_id
1 'polypeptide(L)'
;MSLQDTPSGERVHIGLFGRRNAGKSSLLNGITGQSVAIVSEEKGTTTDPVKKAMELLPVGPVLWIDTPGMDDDSTLGGKRVEKTRQWWQTVDMALLVLDGSSRDFSREKELLAELRQAHKPYGILVNKEDQMQDEDKDFFRQAFPEEDIVFTCAKKPEAMEQLRDVLAKKCYETLSGEKRELLPDWISPKKPVVLVVPVDSAAPKGRLILPQQMVLRAVLDKGAYSIVTKETELKEVLETMGEKPQLVITDSQAFSYVSSIVSEAVPLTSFSILMARYKGDLKRQVEGADVLDRLEEGAKILISEGCSHHRQCDDIGTVKLPGWIRNYTGKNFHFSFTSGGEFPSQPEADLIIHCGGCTLHEKEMKRRIRQAGESGIPMTNYGILIAKMNGILARSLSPLTDKPCQ
;
A
#
# COMPACT_ATOMS: atom_id res chain seq x y z
N MET A 1 -8.94 -15.89 -13.94
CA MET A 1 -8.27 -14.63 -13.54
C MET A 1 -6.78 -14.91 -13.58
N SER A 2 -6.02 -14.11 -14.31
CA SER A 2 -4.57 -14.28 -14.39
C SER A 2 -3.91 -13.80 -13.10
N LEU A 3 -2.75 -14.35 -12.75
CA LEU A 3 -1.93 -13.92 -11.59
C LEU A 3 -1.53 -12.44 -11.63
N GLN A 4 -1.74 -11.76 -12.76
CA GLN A 4 -1.49 -10.32 -12.95
C GLN A 4 -2.69 -9.45 -12.55
N ASP A 5 -3.88 -10.03 -12.36
CA ASP A 5 -5.12 -9.28 -12.13
C ASP A 5 -5.33 -8.84 -10.66
N THR A 6 -4.68 -9.49 -9.68
CA THR A 6 -4.72 -9.05 -8.27
C THR A 6 -3.90 -7.78 -8.09
N PRO A 7 -4.47 -6.64 -7.66
CA PRO A 7 -3.69 -5.42 -7.54
C PRO A 7 -2.54 -5.57 -6.55
N SER A 8 -1.38 -5.02 -6.89
CA SER A 8 -0.15 -5.13 -6.07
C SER A 8 -0.31 -4.62 -4.64
N GLY A 9 -1.29 -3.75 -4.38
CA GLY A 9 -1.52 -3.13 -3.07
C GLY A 9 -2.08 -4.05 -1.99
N GLU A 10 -2.63 -5.22 -2.34
CA GLU A 10 -3.17 -6.21 -1.38
C GLU A 10 -2.29 -7.46 -1.24
N ARG A 11 -1.15 -7.48 -1.92
CA ARG A 11 -0.23 -8.62 -1.86
C ARG A 11 0.71 -8.44 -0.68
N VAL A 12 1.11 -9.54 -0.06
CA VAL A 12 2.23 -9.53 0.88
C VAL A 12 3.51 -9.19 0.12
N HIS A 13 4.22 -8.15 0.53
CA HIS A 13 5.47 -7.72 -0.12
C HIS A 13 6.67 -8.37 0.58
N ILE A 14 7.46 -9.13 -0.16
CA ILE A 14 8.70 -9.74 0.37
C ILE A 14 9.88 -9.15 -0.40
N GLY A 15 10.76 -8.44 0.30
CA GLY A 15 11.92 -7.80 -0.30
C GLY A 15 13.20 -8.61 -0.12
N LEU A 16 14.01 -8.73 -1.16
CA LEU A 16 15.36 -9.29 -1.12
C LEU A 16 16.37 -8.14 -1.03
N PHE A 17 17.17 -8.13 0.04
CA PHE A 17 18.15 -7.09 0.36
C PHE A 17 19.54 -7.72 0.54
N GLY A 18 20.59 -7.03 0.12
CA GLY A 18 21.94 -7.60 0.14
C GLY A 18 22.86 -6.89 -0.85
N ARG A 19 24.17 -7.09 -0.70
CA ARG A 19 25.17 -6.58 -1.65
C ARG A 19 24.95 -7.04 -3.10
N ARG A 20 25.59 -6.36 -4.04
CA ARG A 20 25.70 -6.81 -5.43
C ARG A 20 26.32 -8.21 -5.46
N ASN A 21 25.87 -9.04 -6.40
CA ASN A 21 26.38 -10.40 -6.62
C ASN A 21 26.13 -11.43 -5.49
N ALA A 22 25.42 -11.08 -4.41
CA ALA A 22 24.94 -12.03 -3.40
C ALA A 22 23.92 -13.05 -3.96
N GLY A 23 23.42 -12.81 -5.19
CA GLY A 23 22.54 -13.74 -5.91
C GLY A 23 21.05 -13.54 -5.65
N LYS A 24 20.64 -12.33 -5.23
CA LYS A 24 19.22 -11.95 -5.02
C LYS A 24 18.33 -12.25 -6.23
N SER A 25 18.71 -11.78 -7.42
CA SER A 25 17.93 -12.02 -8.65
C SER A 25 17.87 -13.50 -9.02
N SER A 26 18.93 -14.27 -8.75
CA SER A 26 18.94 -15.72 -8.98
C SER A 26 18.00 -16.44 -8.01
N LEU A 27 18.02 -16.09 -6.72
CA LEU A 27 17.08 -16.61 -5.73
C LEU A 27 15.64 -16.27 -6.10
N LEU A 28 15.38 -15.02 -6.51
CA LEU A 28 14.06 -14.59 -6.95
C LEU A 28 13.52 -15.51 -8.07
N ASN A 29 14.35 -15.79 -9.07
CA ASN A 29 13.95 -16.68 -10.18
C ASN A 29 13.69 -18.11 -9.74
N GLY A 30 14.57 -18.63 -8.88
CA GLY A 30 14.44 -19.98 -8.33
C GLY A 30 13.16 -20.13 -7.51
N ILE A 31 12.90 -19.17 -6.63
CA ILE A 31 11.70 -19.13 -5.78
C ILE A 31 10.43 -19.03 -6.63
N THR A 32 10.37 -18.13 -7.62
CA THR A 32 9.14 -17.91 -8.38
C THR A 32 8.93 -18.92 -9.50
N GLY A 33 9.95 -19.71 -9.88
CA GLY A 33 9.89 -20.63 -11.03
C GLY A 33 9.63 -19.91 -12.37
N GLN A 34 9.75 -18.59 -12.39
CA GLN A 34 9.56 -17.72 -13.55
C GLN A 34 10.92 -17.13 -13.91
N SER A 35 11.37 -17.30 -15.15
CA SER A 35 12.55 -16.57 -15.65
C SER A 35 12.33 -15.06 -15.51
N VAL A 36 13.40 -14.28 -15.27
CA VAL A 36 13.30 -12.81 -15.45
C VAL A 36 13.03 -12.60 -16.93
N ALA A 37 11.80 -12.29 -17.31
CA ALA A 37 11.65 -11.36 -18.41
C ALA A 37 12.27 -10.06 -17.89
N ILE A 38 13.43 -9.70 -18.43
CA ILE A 38 14.01 -8.39 -18.19
C ILE A 38 13.01 -7.41 -18.80
N VAL A 39 12.04 -6.95 -18.02
CA VAL A 39 11.18 -5.84 -18.43
C VAL A 39 11.93 -4.57 -18.08
N SER A 40 12.98 -4.32 -18.86
CA SER A 40 13.62 -3.04 -19.11
C SER A 40 14.83 -3.32 -20.01
N GLU A 41 14.62 -3.34 -21.33
CA GLU A 41 15.70 -3.15 -22.31
C GLU A 41 15.96 -1.65 -22.55
N GLU A 42 15.77 -0.80 -21.54
CA GLU A 42 16.43 0.51 -21.53
C GLU A 42 17.73 0.37 -20.74
N LYS A 43 18.81 0.03 -21.46
CA LYS A 43 20.19 0.22 -21.02
C LYS A 43 20.37 1.69 -20.61
N GLY A 44 20.15 2.02 -19.34
CA GLY A 44 20.35 3.38 -18.83
C GLY A 44 19.77 3.74 -17.46
N THR A 45 18.81 3.00 -16.89
CA THR A 45 18.07 3.45 -15.69
C THR A 45 17.93 2.41 -14.57
N THR A 46 18.97 1.62 -14.29
CA THR A 46 19.03 0.60 -13.22
C THR A 46 19.00 1.17 -11.79
N THR A 47 17.85 1.72 -11.37
CA THR A 47 17.62 2.22 -10.00
C THR A 47 16.34 1.69 -9.36
N ASP A 48 15.39 1.14 -10.12
CA ASP A 48 14.12 0.66 -9.59
C ASP A 48 14.13 -0.87 -9.37
N PRO A 49 13.52 -1.36 -8.28
CA PRO A 49 13.53 -2.78 -7.94
C PRO A 49 12.68 -3.60 -8.91
N VAL A 50 13.10 -4.85 -9.14
CA VAL A 50 12.38 -5.81 -9.97
C VAL A 50 11.29 -6.48 -9.15
N LYS A 51 10.05 -6.52 -9.66
CA LYS A 51 8.88 -7.05 -8.94
C LYS A 51 8.34 -8.31 -9.61
N LYS A 52 8.05 -9.37 -8.84
CA LYS A 52 7.44 -10.61 -9.33
C LYS A 52 6.27 -11.10 -8.47
N ALA A 53 5.21 -11.46 -9.17
CA ALA A 53 3.95 -11.94 -8.64
C ALA A 53 3.96 -13.47 -8.47
N MET A 54 3.55 -14.00 -7.32
CA MET A 54 3.20 -15.42 -7.20
C MET A 54 2.14 -15.69 -6.14
N GLU A 55 1.46 -16.83 -6.23
CA GLU A 55 0.72 -17.40 -5.10
C GLU A 55 1.70 -18.23 -4.24
N LEU A 56 1.72 -17.97 -2.94
CA LEU A 56 2.53 -18.69 -1.97
C LEU A 56 1.60 -19.29 -0.92
N LEU A 57 1.22 -20.55 -1.05
CA LEU A 57 0.36 -21.19 -0.06
C LEU A 57 1.13 -21.48 1.24
N PRO A 58 0.57 -21.26 2.44
CA PRO A 58 -0.78 -20.77 2.75
C PRO A 58 -0.90 -19.23 2.89
N VAL A 59 0.15 -18.47 2.57
CA VAL A 59 0.20 -16.99 2.66
C VAL A 59 -0.79 -16.30 1.70
N GLY A 60 -0.98 -16.85 0.51
CA GLY A 60 -1.80 -16.27 -0.56
C GLY A 60 -0.97 -15.45 -1.57
N PRO A 61 -1.50 -14.35 -2.13
CA PRO A 61 -0.83 -13.59 -3.17
C PRO A 61 0.35 -12.78 -2.61
N VAL A 62 1.53 -13.03 -3.17
CA VAL A 62 2.80 -12.39 -2.79
C VAL A 62 3.36 -11.57 -3.95
N LEU A 63 4.00 -10.46 -3.61
CA LEU A 63 4.86 -9.68 -4.49
C LEU A 63 6.29 -9.72 -3.97
N TRP A 64 7.16 -10.39 -4.72
CA TRP A 64 8.59 -10.39 -4.48
C TRP A 64 9.23 -9.14 -5.06
N ILE A 65 10.16 -8.54 -4.32
CA ILE A 65 10.84 -7.31 -4.69
C ILE A 65 12.34 -7.53 -4.59
N ASP A 66 13.03 -7.61 -5.73
CA ASP A 66 14.49 -7.65 -5.79
C ASP A 66 15.04 -6.22 -5.83
N THR A 67 15.78 -5.85 -4.79
CA THR A 67 16.28 -4.48 -4.61
C THR A 67 17.67 -4.29 -5.21
N PRO A 68 18.04 -3.06 -5.62
CA PRO A 68 19.41 -2.75 -5.98
C PRO A 68 20.39 -3.16 -4.87
N GLY A 69 21.62 -3.52 -5.24
CA GLY A 69 22.65 -3.88 -4.25
C GLY A 69 22.97 -2.73 -3.30
N MET A 70 23.21 -3.07 -2.03
CA MET A 70 23.42 -2.08 -0.97
C MET A 70 24.80 -1.41 -0.99
N ASP A 71 25.71 -1.84 -1.87
CA ASP A 71 27.11 -1.41 -2.02
C ASP A 71 27.39 -0.62 -3.32
N ASP A 72 26.41 0.14 -3.82
CA ASP A 72 26.59 1.02 -4.99
C ASP A 72 27.30 2.34 -4.63
N ASP A 73 28.63 2.33 -4.63
CA ASP A 73 29.50 3.48 -4.30
C ASP A 73 29.81 4.41 -5.51
N SER A 74 28.97 4.40 -6.56
CA SER A 74 29.13 5.33 -7.69
C SER A 74 28.89 6.81 -7.29
N THR A 75 29.30 7.79 -8.09
CA THR A 75 29.06 9.24 -7.82
C THR A 75 27.57 9.62 -7.77
N LEU A 76 26.70 8.80 -8.37
CA LEU A 76 25.23 8.82 -8.25
C LEU A 76 24.72 7.94 -7.07
N GLY A 77 25.62 7.26 -6.37
CA GLY A 77 25.42 6.17 -5.42
C GLY A 77 24.93 6.59 -4.05
N GLY A 78 25.36 7.74 -3.51
CA GLY A 78 24.94 8.18 -2.16
C GLY A 78 23.42 8.30 -1.99
N LYS A 79 22.74 8.99 -2.93
CA LYS A 79 21.27 9.08 -2.97
C LYS A 79 20.61 7.73 -3.29
N ARG A 80 21.29 6.83 -4.02
CA ARG A 80 20.78 5.49 -4.37
C ARG A 80 20.84 4.54 -3.19
N VAL A 81 21.91 4.56 -2.38
CA VAL A 81 22.05 3.75 -1.17
C VAL A 81 20.98 4.14 -0.14
N GLU A 82 20.73 5.43 0.03
CA GLU A 82 19.68 5.91 0.93
C GLU A 82 18.27 5.54 0.43
N LYS A 83 18.03 5.60 -0.88
CA LYS A 83 16.77 5.11 -1.49
C LYS A 83 16.63 3.59 -1.36
N THR A 84 17.71 2.81 -1.55
CA THR A 84 17.77 1.35 -1.33
C THR A 84 17.43 1.00 0.12
N ARG A 85 18.02 1.72 1.07
CA ARG A 85 17.76 1.57 2.50
C ARG A 85 16.31 1.83 2.85
N GLN A 86 15.61 2.73 2.17
CA GLN A 86 14.19 2.97 2.46
C GLN A 86 13.24 1.87 1.96
N TRP A 87 13.64 1.00 1.03
CA TRP A 87 12.75 -0.04 0.50
C TRP A 87 12.34 -1.08 1.55
N TRP A 88 13.15 -1.32 2.59
CA TRP A 88 12.75 -2.27 3.65
C TRP A 88 11.49 -1.77 4.40
N GLN A 89 11.27 -0.45 4.42
CA GLN A 89 10.11 0.13 5.08
C GLN A 89 8.81 -0.19 4.32
N THR A 90 8.88 -0.41 3.01
CA THR A 90 7.72 -0.63 2.13
C THR A 90 7.28 -2.08 2.05
N VAL A 91 8.12 -3.03 2.50
CA VAL A 91 7.85 -4.47 2.42
C VAL A 91 7.30 -5.04 3.72
N ASP A 92 6.61 -6.17 3.61
CA ASP A 92 6.11 -6.91 4.75
C ASP A 92 7.18 -7.63 5.54
N MET A 93 8.04 -8.33 4.80
CA MET A 93 9.17 -9.06 5.31
C MET A 93 10.42 -8.72 4.49
N ALA A 94 11.54 -8.50 5.17
CA ALA A 94 12.84 -8.29 4.54
C ALA A 94 13.70 -9.56 4.61
N LEU A 95 14.19 -10.05 3.48
CA LEU A 95 15.11 -11.18 3.41
C LEU A 95 16.51 -10.66 3.11
N LEU A 96 17.42 -10.79 4.08
CA LEU A 96 18.83 -10.45 3.90
C LEU A 96 19.53 -11.62 3.22
N VAL A 97 20.01 -11.37 2.00
CA VAL A 97 20.75 -12.33 1.19
C VAL A 97 22.24 -12.09 1.38
N LEU A 98 22.90 -13.04 2.02
CA LEU A 98 24.33 -13.08 2.24
C LEU A 98 25.00 -13.95 1.17
N ASP A 99 26.16 -13.50 0.70
CA ASP A 99 27.02 -14.31 -0.15
C ASP A 99 27.83 -15.28 0.73
N GLY A 100 27.64 -16.60 0.56
CA GLY A 100 28.35 -17.64 1.30
C GLY A 100 29.88 -17.59 1.16
N SER A 101 30.38 -16.97 0.08
CA SER A 101 31.82 -16.77 -0.16
C SER A 101 32.40 -15.51 0.48
N SER A 102 31.56 -14.60 0.98
CA SER A 102 32.00 -13.36 1.63
C SER A 102 32.35 -13.58 3.11
N ARG A 103 33.14 -12.65 3.64
CA ARG A 103 33.46 -12.51 5.08
C ARG A 103 33.17 -11.12 5.64
N ASP A 104 32.83 -10.17 4.78
CA ASP A 104 32.42 -8.83 5.18
C ASP A 104 30.90 -8.66 4.97
N PHE A 105 30.23 -8.39 6.09
CA PHE A 105 28.79 -8.22 6.20
C PHE A 105 28.43 -6.95 7.00
N SER A 106 29.30 -5.94 6.96
CA SER A 106 29.10 -4.66 7.66
C SER A 106 27.75 -4.01 7.32
N ARG A 107 27.45 -3.85 6.01
CA ARG A 107 26.18 -3.25 5.54
C ARG A 107 24.96 -4.09 5.89
N GLU A 108 25.05 -5.42 5.79
CA GLU A 108 23.98 -6.32 6.19
C GLU A 108 23.70 -6.25 7.70
N LYS A 109 24.75 -6.12 8.53
CA LYS A 109 24.60 -5.93 9.98
C LYS A 109 23.96 -4.58 10.33
N GLU A 110 24.28 -3.51 9.61
CA GLU A 110 23.62 -2.20 9.76
C GLU A 110 22.13 -2.30 9.45
N LEU A 111 21.76 -2.89 8.32
CA LEU A 111 20.36 -3.08 7.94
C LEU A 111 19.63 -3.99 8.95
N LEU A 112 20.28 -5.06 9.41
CA LEU A 112 19.71 -5.95 10.43
C LEU A 112 19.40 -5.20 11.73
N ALA A 113 20.27 -4.29 12.16
CA ALA A 113 20.04 -3.46 13.34
C ALA A 113 18.82 -2.54 13.17
N GLU A 114 18.64 -1.92 11.99
CA GLU A 114 17.44 -1.12 11.68
C GLU A 114 16.17 -1.96 11.70
N LEU A 115 16.20 -3.16 11.10
CA LEU A 115 15.05 -4.05 11.06
C LEU A 115 14.63 -4.48 12.46
N ARG A 116 15.60 -4.82 13.32
CA ARG A 116 15.38 -5.13 14.74
C ARG A 116 14.77 -3.93 15.47
N GLN A 117 15.36 -2.75 15.35
CA GLN A 117 14.86 -1.53 15.98
C GLN A 117 13.42 -1.21 15.56
N ALA A 118 13.11 -1.42 14.28
CA ALA A 118 11.79 -1.17 13.71
C ALA A 118 10.79 -2.33 13.92
N HIS A 119 11.17 -3.41 14.60
CA HIS A 119 10.38 -4.64 14.76
C HIS A 119 9.84 -5.16 13.41
N LYS A 120 10.62 -4.99 12.33
CA LYS A 120 10.24 -5.44 11.00
C LYS A 120 10.47 -6.95 10.90
N PRO A 121 9.50 -7.75 10.43
CA PRO A 121 9.75 -9.15 10.08
C PRO A 121 10.92 -9.31 9.11
N TYR A 122 11.86 -10.19 9.42
CA TYR A 122 12.99 -10.47 8.54
C TYR A 122 13.44 -11.94 8.55
N GLY A 123 14.28 -12.31 7.59
CA GLY A 123 14.97 -13.60 7.54
C GLY A 123 16.34 -13.46 6.91
N ILE A 124 17.27 -14.35 7.26
CA ILE A 124 18.63 -14.36 6.69
C ILE A 124 18.80 -15.58 5.79
N LEU A 125 19.20 -15.33 4.55
CA LEU A 125 19.48 -16.33 3.53
C LEU A 125 20.96 -16.31 3.18
N VAL A 126 21.69 -17.39 3.45
CA VAL A 126 23.07 -17.55 2.97
C VAL A 126 23.03 -18.31 1.66
N ASN A 127 23.31 -17.61 0.57
CA ASN A 127 23.29 -18.18 -0.78
C ASN A 127 24.68 -18.72 -1.17
N LYS A 128 24.72 -19.52 -2.25
CA LYS A 128 25.92 -20.20 -2.76
C LYS A 128 26.44 -21.29 -1.82
N GLU A 129 25.53 -21.99 -1.14
CA GLU A 129 25.88 -23.14 -0.31
C GLU A 129 26.68 -24.22 -1.07
N ASP A 130 26.55 -24.31 -2.40
CA ASP A 130 27.34 -25.21 -3.25
C ASP A 130 28.85 -24.99 -3.16
N GLN A 131 29.29 -23.83 -2.65
CA GLN A 131 30.68 -23.43 -2.55
C GLN A 131 31.20 -23.44 -1.11
N MET A 132 30.37 -23.85 -0.15
CA MET A 132 30.66 -23.77 1.28
C MET A 132 31.09 -25.12 1.86
N GLN A 133 32.01 -25.07 2.82
CA GLN A 133 32.35 -26.15 3.74
C GLN A 133 31.63 -25.96 5.09
N ASP A 134 31.74 -26.94 5.99
CA ASP A 134 31.10 -26.89 7.30
C ASP A 134 31.68 -25.76 8.17
N GLU A 135 32.98 -25.48 8.07
CA GLU A 135 33.63 -24.36 8.77
C GLU A 135 33.04 -23.01 8.33
N ASP A 136 32.63 -22.89 7.07
CA ASP A 136 31.98 -21.67 6.57
C ASP A 136 30.61 -21.49 7.21
N LYS A 137 29.83 -22.58 7.34
CA LYS A 137 28.51 -22.53 7.99
C LYS A 137 28.61 -22.12 9.45
N ASP A 138 29.63 -22.61 10.15
CA ASP A 138 29.90 -22.24 11.54
C ASP A 138 30.30 -20.78 11.68
N PHE A 139 31.08 -20.24 10.74
CA PHE A 139 31.37 -18.81 10.70
C PHE A 139 30.07 -17.98 10.62
N PHE A 140 29.12 -18.34 9.75
CA PHE A 140 27.85 -17.60 9.65
C PHE A 140 27.01 -17.69 10.91
N ARG A 141 26.92 -18.87 11.54
CA ARG A 141 26.24 -19.04 12.83
C ARG A 141 26.88 -18.19 13.92
N GLN A 142 28.21 -18.08 13.96
CA GLN A 142 28.91 -17.21 14.92
C GLN A 142 28.74 -15.72 14.59
N ALA A 143 28.69 -15.36 13.31
CA ALA A 143 28.53 -13.98 12.86
C ALA A 143 27.11 -13.43 13.11
N PHE A 144 26.11 -14.33 13.17
CA PHE A 144 24.68 -14.03 13.39
C PHE A 144 24.06 -15.03 14.40
N PRO A 145 24.50 -15.03 15.67
CA PRO A 145 24.23 -16.11 16.63
C PRO A 145 22.77 -16.21 17.11
N GLU A 146 22.03 -15.12 17.00
CA GLU A 146 20.63 -15.04 17.44
C GLU A 146 19.65 -15.21 16.28
N GLU A 147 20.15 -15.45 15.06
CA GLU A 147 19.36 -15.40 13.85
C GLU A 147 19.07 -16.79 13.31
N ASP A 148 17.84 -16.95 12.82
CA ASP A 148 17.44 -18.13 12.06
C ASP A 148 17.94 -17.98 10.60
N ILE A 149 19.05 -18.67 10.31
CA ILE A 149 19.78 -18.63 9.04
C ILE A 149 19.37 -19.83 8.17
N VAL A 150 18.95 -19.55 6.93
CA VAL A 150 18.70 -20.57 5.93
C VAL A 150 19.84 -20.59 4.92
N PHE A 151 20.58 -21.70 4.85
CA PHE A 151 21.56 -21.95 3.80
C PHE A 151 20.86 -22.45 2.55
N THR A 152 21.25 -21.94 1.38
CA THR A 152 20.60 -22.28 0.12
C THR A 152 21.51 -22.11 -1.09
N CYS A 153 21.08 -22.64 -2.22
CA CYS A 153 21.78 -22.51 -3.49
C CYS A 153 20.78 -22.22 -4.61
N ALA A 154 20.79 -20.99 -5.14
CA ALA A 154 19.92 -20.59 -6.24
C ALA A 154 20.04 -21.44 -7.52
N LYS A 155 21.12 -22.23 -7.68
CA LYS A 155 21.34 -23.11 -8.84
C LYS A 155 20.67 -24.48 -8.70
N LYS A 156 20.26 -24.88 -7.50
CA LYS A 156 19.68 -26.20 -7.21
C LYS A 156 18.16 -26.08 -7.09
N PRO A 157 17.37 -26.63 -8.02
CA PRO A 157 15.90 -26.56 -7.97
C PRO A 157 15.30 -27.08 -6.66
N GLU A 158 15.85 -28.18 -6.12
CA GLU A 158 15.39 -28.81 -4.88
C GLU A 158 15.59 -27.88 -3.67
N ALA A 159 16.69 -27.12 -3.66
CA ALA A 159 16.96 -26.12 -2.62
C ALA A 159 15.99 -24.93 -2.70
N MET A 160 15.52 -24.58 -3.91
CA MET A 160 14.53 -23.50 -4.10
C MET A 160 13.13 -23.93 -3.68
N GLU A 161 12.76 -25.19 -3.88
CA GLU A 161 11.51 -25.76 -3.38
C GLU A 161 11.50 -25.75 -1.84
N GLN A 162 12.55 -26.28 -1.20
CA GLN A 162 12.70 -26.24 0.26
C GLN A 162 12.69 -24.81 0.81
N LEU A 163 13.40 -23.90 0.16
CA LEU A 163 13.41 -22.49 0.54
C LEU A 163 12.00 -21.88 0.45
N ARG A 164 11.23 -22.20 -0.59
CA ARG A 164 9.86 -21.72 -0.75
C ARG A 164 8.97 -22.18 0.40
N ASP A 165 9.07 -23.43 0.82
CA ASP A 165 8.28 -23.98 1.92
C ASP A 165 8.64 -23.34 3.26
N VAL A 166 9.94 -23.20 3.54
CA VAL A 166 10.44 -22.53 4.76
C VAL A 166 9.96 -21.07 4.80
N LEU A 167 10.09 -20.34 3.69
CA LEU A 167 9.65 -18.96 3.59
C LEU A 167 8.12 -18.85 3.70
N ALA A 168 7.36 -19.76 3.09
CA ALA A 168 5.89 -19.78 3.19
C ALA A 168 5.44 -19.94 4.64
N LYS A 169 6.02 -20.92 5.35
CA LYS A 169 5.73 -21.15 6.77
C LYS A 169 6.09 -19.93 7.62
N LYS A 170 7.33 -19.42 7.49
CA LYS A 170 7.81 -18.27 8.26
C LYS A 170 6.97 -17.02 7.99
N CYS A 171 6.64 -16.74 6.73
CA CYS A 171 5.77 -15.63 6.36
C CYS A 171 4.38 -15.79 6.95
N TYR A 172 3.78 -16.99 6.87
CA TYR A 172 2.46 -17.25 7.41
C TYR A 172 2.42 -17.06 8.93
N GLU A 173 3.36 -17.66 9.65
CA GLU A 173 3.46 -17.54 11.11
C GLU A 173 3.71 -16.09 11.54
N THR A 174 4.53 -15.35 10.79
CA THR A 174 4.89 -13.97 11.15
C THR A 174 3.82 -12.95 10.78
N LEU A 175 3.08 -13.16 9.68
CA LEU A 175 2.16 -12.16 9.12
C LEU A 175 0.68 -12.46 9.40
N SER A 176 0.34 -13.64 9.94
CA SER A 176 -1.05 -14.04 10.21
C SER A 176 -1.71 -13.25 11.36
N GLY A 177 -0.96 -12.48 12.14
CA GLY A 177 -1.42 -11.82 13.37
C GLY A 177 -2.19 -10.50 13.23
N GLU A 178 -2.07 -9.78 12.11
CA GLU A 178 -2.72 -8.47 11.93
C GLU A 178 -3.64 -8.45 10.70
N LYS A 179 -4.88 -8.92 10.85
CA LYS A 179 -5.93 -8.63 9.85
C LYS A 179 -6.56 -7.29 10.17
N ARG A 180 -6.32 -6.31 9.28
CA ARG A 180 -6.98 -5.01 9.33
C ARG A 180 -8.38 -5.16 8.75
N GLU A 181 -9.39 -4.68 9.47
CA GLU A 181 -10.77 -4.73 8.99
C GLU A 181 -11.08 -3.51 8.12
N LEU A 182 -11.53 -3.79 6.90
CA LEU A 182 -11.95 -2.76 5.96
C LEU A 182 -13.23 -2.07 6.41
N LEU A 183 -14.19 -2.87 6.86
CA LEU A 183 -15.50 -2.44 7.35
C LEU A 183 -15.47 -2.23 8.86
N PRO A 184 -16.41 -1.46 9.43
CA PRO A 184 -16.55 -1.38 10.87
C PRO A 184 -16.92 -2.73 11.50
N ASP A 185 -16.46 -2.98 12.72
CA ASP A 185 -16.65 -4.24 13.41
C ASP A 185 -18.13 -4.54 13.72
N TRP A 186 -18.93 -3.49 13.93
CA TRP A 186 -20.37 -3.58 14.23
C TRP A 186 -21.24 -4.03 13.05
N ILE A 187 -20.66 -4.16 11.84
CA ILE A 187 -21.38 -4.69 10.68
C ILE A 187 -21.80 -6.13 10.97
N SER A 188 -23.11 -6.34 11.02
CA SER A 188 -23.71 -7.61 11.44
C SER A 188 -24.08 -8.49 10.23
N PRO A 189 -23.98 -9.83 10.34
CA PRO A 189 -24.40 -10.75 9.30
C PRO A 189 -25.90 -10.64 9.02
N LYS A 190 -26.32 -11.04 7.81
CA LYS A 190 -27.71 -11.04 7.34
C LYS A 190 -28.41 -9.67 7.40
N LYS A 191 -27.63 -8.58 7.36
CA LYS A 191 -28.12 -7.20 7.28
C LYS A 191 -27.62 -6.51 6.02
N PRO A 192 -28.42 -5.64 5.38
CA PRO A 192 -28.04 -5.02 4.12
C PRO A 192 -26.99 -3.90 4.29
N VAL A 193 -25.96 -3.93 3.46
CA VAL A 193 -25.01 -2.82 3.24
C VAL A 193 -25.15 -2.38 1.79
N VAL A 194 -25.37 -1.09 1.57
CA VAL A 194 -25.56 -0.54 0.22
C VAL A 194 -24.26 0.09 -0.28
N LEU A 195 -23.83 -0.33 -1.45
CA LEU A 195 -22.67 0.19 -2.17
C LEU A 195 -23.19 0.98 -3.37
N VAL A 196 -23.04 2.30 -3.33
CA VAL A 196 -23.44 3.20 -4.41
C VAL A 196 -22.23 3.46 -5.31
N VAL A 197 -22.28 2.86 -6.50
CA VAL A 197 -21.18 2.85 -7.47
C VAL A 197 -21.62 3.61 -8.72
N PRO A 198 -21.17 4.86 -8.92
CA PRO A 198 -21.49 5.60 -10.12
C PRO A 198 -20.85 4.98 -11.36
N VAL A 199 -21.38 5.34 -12.53
CA VAL A 199 -20.77 4.95 -13.81
C VAL A 199 -19.46 5.70 -13.95
N ASP A 200 -18.37 5.05 -13.53
CA ASP A 200 -17.04 5.63 -13.60
C ASP A 200 -16.48 5.47 -15.03
N SER A 201 -16.30 6.59 -15.73
CA SER A 201 -15.62 6.62 -17.03
C SER A 201 -14.16 6.18 -16.94
N ALA A 202 -13.56 6.22 -15.75
CA ALA A 202 -12.18 5.80 -15.51
C ALA A 202 -12.04 4.29 -15.29
N ALA A 203 -13.13 3.57 -15.01
CA ALA A 203 -13.12 2.11 -14.89
C ALA A 203 -13.17 1.45 -16.28
N PRO A 204 -12.31 0.44 -16.58
CA PRO A 204 -12.42 -0.33 -17.81
C PRO A 204 -13.81 -0.95 -17.94
N LYS A 205 -14.40 -0.94 -19.15
CA LYS A 205 -15.71 -1.54 -19.41
C LYS A 205 -15.80 -2.94 -18.79
N GLY A 206 -16.83 -3.16 -17.97
CA GLY A 206 -17.10 -4.46 -17.33
C GLY A 206 -16.28 -4.75 -16.06
N ARG A 207 -15.63 -3.75 -15.43
CA ARG A 207 -14.89 -3.95 -14.17
C ARG A 207 -15.28 -2.91 -13.11
N LEU A 208 -15.34 -3.35 -11.85
CA LEU A 208 -15.37 -2.47 -10.68
C LEU A 208 -13.94 -2.02 -10.34
N ILE A 209 -13.77 -0.82 -9.76
CA ILE A 209 -12.46 -0.41 -9.24
C ILE A 209 -12.13 -1.19 -7.96
N LEU A 210 -10.84 -1.31 -7.63
CA LEU A 210 -10.38 -2.12 -6.50
C LEU A 210 -11.08 -1.78 -5.16
N PRO A 211 -11.23 -0.51 -4.74
CA PRO A 211 -11.93 -0.20 -3.49
C PRO A 211 -13.35 -0.77 -3.42
N GLN A 212 -14.08 -0.78 -4.54
CA GLN A 212 -15.44 -1.33 -4.62
C GLN A 212 -15.42 -2.85 -4.50
N GLN A 213 -14.47 -3.53 -5.17
CA GLN A 213 -14.31 -4.98 -5.07
C GLN A 213 -13.97 -5.42 -3.64
N MET A 214 -13.04 -4.71 -2.99
CA MET A 214 -12.61 -5.01 -1.61
C MET A 214 -13.75 -4.84 -0.62
N VAL A 215 -14.48 -3.72 -0.69
CA VAL A 215 -15.63 -3.49 0.20
C VAL A 215 -16.72 -4.52 -0.04
N LEU A 216 -17.04 -4.84 -1.30
CA LEU A 216 -18.02 -5.88 -1.63
C LEU A 216 -17.63 -7.23 -1.02
N ARG A 217 -16.35 -7.62 -1.14
CA ARG A 217 -15.83 -8.86 -0.55
C ARG A 217 -15.89 -8.83 0.98
N ALA A 218 -15.49 -7.72 1.60
CA ALA A 218 -15.51 -7.57 3.06
C ALA A 218 -16.93 -7.67 3.65
N VAL A 219 -17.95 -7.16 2.94
CA VAL A 219 -19.36 -7.32 3.36
C VAL A 219 -19.75 -8.82 3.35
N LEU A 220 -19.35 -9.55 2.30
CA LEU A 220 -19.61 -10.99 2.19
C LEU A 220 -18.87 -11.81 3.24
N ASP A 221 -17.61 -11.46 3.56
CA ASP A 221 -16.83 -12.14 4.60
C ASP A 221 -17.46 -11.98 5.99
N LYS A 222 -18.15 -10.87 6.25
CA LYS A 222 -18.97 -10.65 7.46
C LYS A 222 -20.35 -11.32 7.39
N GLY A 223 -20.70 -12.01 6.30
CA GLY A 223 -21.99 -12.64 6.10
C GLY A 223 -23.16 -11.66 5.94
N ALA A 224 -22.88 -10.39 5.65
CA ALA A 224 -23.88 -9.35 5.37
C ALA A 224 -24.31 -9.36 3.89
N TYR A 225 -25.43 -8.70 3.57
CA TYR A 225 -25.91 -8.62 2.19
C TYR A 225 -25.31 -7.40 1.48
N SER A 226 -24.52 -7.65 0.43
CA SER A 226 -23.98 -6.60 -0.44
C SER A 226 -25.01 -6.20 -1.49
N ILE A 227 -25.55 -4.98 -1.40
CA ILE A 227 -26.47 -4.43 -2.40
C ILE A 227 -25.76 -3.34 -3.17
N VAL A 228 -25.53 -3.57 -4.46
CA VAL A 228 -24.81 -2.62 -5.32
C VAL A 228 -25.80 -1.91 -6.23
N THR A 229 -25.73 -0.59 -6.29
CA THR A 229 -26.61 0.26 -7.11
C THR A 229 -25.85 1.46 -7.65
N LYS A 230 -26.36 2.13 -8.69
CA LYS A 230 -25.85 3.47 -9.04
C LYS A 230 -26.56 4.52 -8.20
N GLU A 231 -26.02 5.73 -8.23
CA GLU A 231 -26.64 6.89 -7.62
C GLU A 231 -28.07 7.13 -8.17
N THR A 232 -28.30 6.90 -9.46
CA THR A 232 -29.60 7.11 -10.10
C THR A 232 -30.70 6.20 -9.57
N GLU A 233 -30.40 4.93 -9.29
CA GLU A 233 -31.38 3.97 -8.77
C GLU A 233 -31.40 3.89 -7.23
N LEU A 234 -30.53 4.63 -6.53
CA LEU A 234 -30.39 4.55 -5.07
C LEU A 234 -31.72 4.74 -4.33
N LYS A 235 -32.51 5.74 -4.72
CA LYS A 235 -33.77 6.06 -4.05
C LYS A 235 -34.75 4.89 -4.12
N GLU A 236 -34.95 4.35 -5.31
CA GLU A 236 -35.84 3.20 -5.55
C GLU A 236 -35.34 1.96 -4.80
N VAL A 237 -34.02 1.72 -4.80
CA VAL A 237 -33.44 0.64 -4.01
C VAL A 237 -33.81 0.81 -2.55
N LEU A 238 -33.51 1.95 -1.92
CA LEU A 238 -33.80 2.20 -0.50
C LEU A 238 -35.29 2.03 -0.14
N GLU A 239 -36.19 2.38 -1.06
CA GLU A 239 -37.64 2.24 -0.87
C GLU A 239 -38.12 0.78 -0.98
N THR A 240 -37.43 -0.07 -1.75
CA THR A 240 -37.86 -1.46 -2.05
C THR A 240 -37.20 -2.53 -1.17
N MET A 241 -36.12 -2.22 -0.44
CA MET A 241 -35.32 -3.21 0.31
C MET A 241 -36.07 -3.92 1.46
N GLY A 242 -37.23 -3.42 1.87
CA GLY A 242 -38.02 -3.94 3.00
C GLY A 242 -37.39 -3.72 4.39
N GLU A 243 -36.09 -3.46 4.48
CA GLU A 243 -35.37 -3.10 5.70
C GLU A 243 -34.33 -1.99 5.42
N LYS A 244 -34.08 -1.12 6.41
CA LYS A 244 -33.05 -0.08 6.30
C LYS A 244 -31.64 -0.69 6.24
N PRO A 245 -30.75 -0.19 5.38
CA PRO A 245 -29.36 -0.61 5.39
C PRO A 245 -28.66 -0.19 6.68
N GLN A 246 -27.76 -1.04 7.16
CA GLN A 246 -26.92 -0.73 8.32
C GLN A 246 -25.84 0.29 7.99
N LEU A 247 -25.43 0.36 6.72
CA LEU A 247 -24.43 1.29 6.21
C LEU A 247 -24.65 1.52 4.72
N VAL A 248 -24.53 2.78 4.30
CA VAL A 248 -24.40 3.17 2.89
C VAL A 248 -22.95 3.62 2.63
N ILE A 249 -22.36 3.11 1.55
CA ILE A 249 -20.99 3.41 1.14
C ILE A 249 -21.05 3.94 -0.29
N THR A 250 -20.51 5.13 -0.54
CA THR A 250 -20.58 5.76 -1.87
C THR A 250 -19.23 6.24 -2.39
N ASP A 251 -19.15 6.56 -3.68
CA ASP A 251 -17.99 7.27 -4.23
C ASP A 251 -17.94 8.72 -3.73
N SER A 252 -16.73 9.24 -3.52
CA SER A 252 -16.55 10.61 -3.02
C SER A 252 -17.10 11.68 -3.98
N GLN A 253 -17.18 11.40 -5.29
CA GLN A 253 -17.76 12.33 -6.27
C GLN A 253 -19.30 12.35 -6.22
N ALA A 254 -19.95 11.22 -5.90
CA ALA A 254 -21.40 11.11 -5.79
C ALA A 254 -21.91 11.48 -4.38
N PHE A 255 -21.00 11.77 -3.45
CA PHE A 255 -21.29 11.85 -2.02
C PHE A 255 -22.38 12.89 -1.69
N SER A 256 -22.31 14.10 -2.26
CA SER A 256 -23.30 15.15 -2.01
C SER A 256 -24.72 14.73 -2.43
N TYR A 257 -24.85 14.18 -3.65
CA TYR A 257 -26.12 13.68 -4.17
C TYR A 257 -26.66 12.51 -3.34
N VAL A 258 -25.82 11.52 -3.02
CA VAL A 258 -26.20 10.38 -2.18
C VAL A 258 -26.63 10.82 -0.78
N SER A 259 -25.90 11.76 -0.17
CA SER A 259 -26.21 12.30 1.16
C SER A 259 -27.58 12.97 1.23
N SER A 260 -28.04 13.55 0.11
CA SER A 260 -29.38 14.16 0.00
C SER A 260 -30.52 13.14 -0.05
N ILE A 261 -30.24 11.91 -0.47
CA ILE A 261 -31.22 10.82 -0.59
C ILE A 261 -31.25 9.98 0.69
N VAL A 262 -30.08 9.67 1.25
CA VAL A 262 -29.94 8.81 2.42
C VAL A 262 -30.35 9.56 3.68
N SER A 263 -31.31 9.00 4.43
CA SER A 263 -31.73 9.53 5.73
C SER A 263 -30.55 9.72 6.70
N GLU A 264 -30.55 10.82 7.47
CA GLU A 264 -29.54 11.10 8.52
C GLU A 264 -29.42 9.99 9.57
N ALA A 265 -30.47 9.20 9.78
CA ALA A 265 -30.45 8.06 10.70
C ALA A 265 -29.64 6.86 10.18
N VAL A 266 -29.34 6.82 8.87
CA VAL A 266 -28.58 5.74 8.24
C VAL A 266 -27.11 6.16 8.17
N PRO A 267 -26.18 5.36 8.76
CA PRO A 267 -24.75 5.59 8.63
C PRO A 267 -24.33 5.67 7.16
N LEU A 268 -23.51 6.67 6.84
CA LEU A 268 -23.03 6.95 5.49
C LEU A 268 -21.52 7.16 5.53
N THR A 269 -20.76 6.55 4.61
CA THR A 269 -19.33 6.81 4.43
C THR A 269 -18.94 6.65 2.95
N SER A 270 -17.66 6.79 2.59
CA SER A 270 -17.17 6.49 1.24
C SER A 270 -16.14 5.38 1.18
N PHE A 271 -16.00 4.80 -0.02
CA PHE A 271 -14.89 3.89 -0.34
C PHE A 271 -13.54 4.54 -0.01
N SER A 272 -13.36 5.83 -0.33
CA SER A 272 -12.11 6.55 -0.09
C SER A 272 -11.79 6.70 1.39
N ILE A 273 -12.77 7.01 2.24
CA ILE A 273 -12.57 7.15 3.69
C ILE A 273 -12.28 5.77 4.32
N LEU A 274 -13.00 4.72 3.90
CA LEU A 274 -12.69 3.35 4.31
C LEU A 274 -11.26 2.95 3.92
N MET A 275 -10.80 3.30 2.71
CA MET A 275 -9.42 3.03 2.30
C MET A 275 -8.41 3.85 3.11
N ALA A 276 -8.71 5.12 3.40
CA ALA A 276 -7.85 5.96 4.22
C ALA A 276 -7.68 5.41 5.64
N ARG A 277 -8.72 4.78 6.19
CA ARG A 277 -8.67 4.03 7.45
C ARG A 277 -7.87 2.73 7.33
N TYR A 278 -8.15 1.96 6.29
CA TYR A 278 -7.54 0.63 6.09
C TYR A 278 -6.04 0.69 5.79
N LYS A 279 -5.59 1.61 4.91
CA LYS A 279 -4.18 1.72 4.47
C LYS A 279 -3.40 2.86 5.12
N GLY A 280 -4.06 3.72 5.89
CA GLY A 280 -3.49 4.98 6.33
C GLY A 280 -3.63 5.21 7.82
N ASP A 281 -3.55 6.49 8.17
CA ASP A 281 -3.83 7.00 9.51
C ASP A 281 -5.01 7.96 9.36
N LEU A 282 -6.23 7.47 9.61
CA LEU A 282 -7.45 8.25 9.39
C LEU A 282 -7.43 9.54 10.22
N LYS A 283 -7.00 9.46 11.48
CA LYS A 283 -6.98 10.59 12.41
C LYS A 283 -6.08 11.71 11.88
N ARG A 284 -4.82 11.40 11.55
CA ARG A 284 -3.89 12.39 10.99
C ARG A 284 -4.38 12.98 9.67
N GLN A 285 -5.02 12.16 8.83
CA GLN A 285 -5.53 12.64 7.55
C GLN A 285 -6.75 13.56 7.70
N VAL A 286 -7.59 13.34 8.72
CA VAL A 286 -8.68 14.26 9.08
C VAL A 286 -8.12 15.56 9.63
N GLU A 287 -7.15 15.52 10.54
CA GLU A 287 -6.45 16.71 11.05
C GLU A 287 -5.79 17.50 9.92
N GLY A 288 -5.18 16.81 8.95
CA GLY A 288 -4.60 17.44 7.77
C GLY A 288 -5.63 18.13 6.85
N ALA A 289 -6.88 17.65 6.83
CA ALA A 289 -7.93 18.31 6.06
C ALA A 289 -8.31 19.68 6.66
N ASP A 290 -8.26 19.81 7.99
CA ASP A 290 -8.57 21.06 8.70
C ASP A 290 -7.53 22.16 8.48
N VAL A 291 -6.32 21.79 8.04
CA VAL A 291 -5.28 22.76 7.70
C VAL A 291 -5.68 23.61 6.48
N LEU A 292 -6.47 23.05 5.54
CA LEU A 292 -6.86 23.76 4.32
C LEU A 292 -7.50 25.12 4.62
N ASP A 293 -8.35 25.19 5.64
CA ASP A 293 -9.09 26.41 6.01
C ASP A 293 -8.15 27.54 6.47
N ARG A 294 -6.97 27.18 6.97
CA ARG A 294 -5.98 28.07 7.58
C ARG A 294 -4.85 28.48 6.63
N LEU A 295 -4.73 27.84 5.47
CA LEU A 295 -3.68 28.17 4.49
C LEU A 295 -3.85 29.59 3.95
N GLU A 296 -2.75 30.29 3.77
CA GLU A 296 -2.71 31.62 3.15
C GLU A 296 -2.73 31.56 1.62
N GLU A 297 -3.09 32.68 0.98
CA GLU A 297 -2.98 32.83 -0.47
C GLU A 297 -1.54 32.55 -0.92
N GLY A 298 -1.37 31.74 -1.97
CA GLY A 298 -0.06 31.35 -2.48
C GLY A 298 0.62 30.21 -1.71
N ALA A 299 -0.03 29.60 -0.71
CA ALA A 299 0.51 28.39 -0.08
C ALA A 299 0.74 27.26 -1.10
N LYS A 300 1.74 26.42 -0.84
CA LYS A 300 2.14 25.29 -1.68
C LYS A 300 1.35 24.04 -1.30
N ILE A 301 0.65 23.46 -2.26
CA ILE A 301 -0.10 22.21 -2.08
C ILE A 301 0.51 21.14 -2.99
N LEU A 302 0.96 20.02 -2.40
CA LEU A 302 1.41 18.86 -3.16
C LEU A 302 0.27 17.87 -3.31
N ILE A 303 -0.11 17.58 -4.56
CA ILE A 303 -1.09 16.55 -4.89
C ILE A 303 -0.34 15.28 -5.34
N SER A 304 -0.44 14.21 -4.55
CA SER A 304 0.33 12.98 -4.76
C SER A 304 -0.57 11.78 -5.07
N GLU A 305 -0.26 11.08 -6.16
CA GLU A 305 -0.99 9.90 -6.59
C GLU A 305 -0.14 8.63 -6.49
N GLY A 306 -0.76 7.53 -6.07
CA GLY A 306 -0.09 6.23 -5.94
C GLY A 306 -0.03 5.40 -7.23
N CYS A 307 -0.65 5.86 -8.31
CA CYS A 307 -0.74 5.19 -9.60
C CYS A 307 -0.12 6.06 -10.70
N SER A 308 0.49 5.43 -11.71
CA SER A 308 1.16 6.09 -12.83
C SER A 308 0.31 6.05 -14.11
N HIS A 309 -1.02 6.18 -13.98
CA HIS A 309 -1.91 6.10 -15.13
C HIS A 309 -1.89 7.39 -15.95
N HIS A 310 -2.25 7.28 -17.23
CA HIS A 310 -2.34 8.44 -18.12
C HIS A 310 -3.44 9.38 -17.63
N ARG A 311 -3.04 10.58 -17.17
CA ARG A 311 -3.96 11.63 -16.71
C ARG A 311 -4.86 12.03 -17.88
N GLN A 312 -6.15 11.74 -17.77
CA GLN A 312 -7.13 12.12 -18.77
C GLN A 312 -7.50 13.60 -18.64
N CYS A 313 -8.07 14.18 -19.69
CA CYS A 313 -8.75 15.47 -19.57
C CYS A 313 -9.82 15.39 -18.47
N ASP A 314 -9.89 16.39 -17.59
CA ASP A 314 -10.77 16.43 -16.41
C ASP A 314 -10.49 15.41 -15.30
N ASP A 315 -9.23 14.99 -15.16
CA ASP A 315 -8.78 14.15 -14.04
C ASP A 315 -9.02 14.83 -12.66
N ILE A 316 -9.38 14.01 -11.68
CA ILE A 316 -9.75 14.48 -10.33
C ILE A 316 -8.55 15.15 -9.66
N GLY A 317 -7.38 14.51 -9.69
CA GLY A 317 -6.20 14.99 -8.96
C GLY A 317 -5.64 16.28 -9.55
N THR A 318 -5.55 16.37 -10.88
CA THR A 318 -4.87 17.49 -11.54
C THR A 318 -5.76 18.65 -11.95
N VAL A 319 -7.07 18.43 -12.11
CA VAL A 319 -8.00 19.46 -12.61
C VAL A 319 -9.10 19.76 -11.60
N LYS A 320 -9.95 18.77 -11.28
CA LYS A 320 -11.16 19.01 -10.49
C LYS A 320 -10.86 19.40 -9.05
N LEU A 321 -9.96 18.70 -8.38
CA LEU A 321 -9.64 18.93 -6.97
C LEU A 321 -9.00 20.31 -6.74
N PRO A 322 -7.99 20.76 -7.52
CA PRO A 322 -7.53 22.14 -7.46
C PRO A 322 -8.65 23.16 -7.66
N GLY A 323 -9.57 22.91 -8.61
CA GLY A 323 -10.74 23.77 -8.83
C GLY A 323 -11.68 23.83 -7.63
N TRP A 324 -12.03 22.69 -7.04
CA TRP A 324 -12.87 22.62 -5.85
C TRP A 324 -12.23 23.30 -4.64
N ILE A 325 -10.92 23.15 -4.45
CA ILE A 325 -10.19 23.83 -3.37
C ILE A 325 -10.26 25.36 -3.54
N ARG A 326 -10.02 25.87 -4.75
CA ARG A 326 -10.14 27.32 -5.02
C ARG A 326 -11.56 27.82 -4.76
N ASN A 327 -12.57 27.09 -5.22
CA ASN A 327 -13.98 27.46 -5.03
C ASN A 327 -14.39 27.44 -3.55
N TYR A 328 -13.92 26.45 -2.79
CA TYR A 328 -14.23 26.31 -1.37
C TYR A 328 -13.56 27.38 -0.51
N THR A 329 -12.28 27.66 -0.76
CA THR A 329 -11.48 28.60 0.06
C THR A 329 -11.56 30.05 -0.39
N GLY A 330 -11.90 30.30 -1.66
CA GLY A 330 -11.79 31.60 -2.30
C GLY A 330 -10.35 32.06 -2.55
N LYS A 331 -9.36 31.16 -2.41
CA LYS A 331 -7.92 31.45 -2.48
C LYS A 331 -7.25 30.74 -3.65
N ASN A 332 -6.13 31.29 -4.14
CA ASN A 332 -5.24 30.60 -5.08
C ASN A 332 -4.02 30.01 -4.36
N PHE A 333 -3.59 28.85 -4.86
CA PHE A 333 -2.48 28.08 -4.30
C PHE A 333 -1.53 27.64 -5.40
N HIS A 334 -0.27 27.36 -5.03
CA HIS A 334 0.71 26.75 -5.91
C HIS A 334 0.63 25.23 -5.82
N PHE A 335 0.13 24.60 -6.89
CA PHE A 335 -0.02 23.14 -6.94
C PHE A 335 1.22 22.49 -7.57
N SER A 336 1.73 21.44 -6.92
CA SER A 336 2.73 20.52 -7.44
C SER A 336 2.17 19.10 -7.46
N PHE A 337 2.73 18.22 -8.29
CA PHE A 337 2.15 16.89 -8.52
C PHE A 337 3.19 15.78 -8.55
N THR A 338 2.87 14.65 -7.93
CA THR A 338 3.63 13.39 -8.07
C THR A 338 2.70 12.23 -8.40
N SER A 339 3.23 11.15 -8.99
CA SER A 339 2.44 9.98 -9.35
C SER A 339 3.21 8.67 -9.21
N GLY A 340 2.49 7.54 -9.17
CA GLY A 340 3.08 6.22 -9.06
C GLY A 340 3.90 6.00 -7.77
N GLY A 341 5.12 5.49 -7.94
CA GLY A 341 6.05 5.22 -6.84
C GLY A 341 6.79 6.45 -6.32
N GLU A 342 6.65 7.60 -6.97
CA GLU A 342 7.35 8.82 -6.58
C GLU A 342 6.70 9.49 -5.38
N PHE A 343 7.50 9.74 -4.35
CA PHE A 343 7.14 10.58 -3.21
C PHE A 343 8.41 11.27 -2.72
N PRO A 344 8.42 12.62 -2.60
CA PRO A 344 9.64 13.38 -2.33
C PRO A 344 10.19 13.04 -0.95
N SER A 345 11.52 12.82 -0.84
CA SER A 345 12.21 12.53 0.44
C SER A 345 11.99 13.65 1.48
N GLN A 346 11.98 14.88 1.00
CA GLN A 346 11.68 16.10 1.75
C GLN A 346 10.65 16.88 0.93
N PRO A 347 9.34 16.69 1.20
CA PRO A 347 8.31 17.45 0.50
C PRO A 347 8.47 18.95 0.80
N GLU A 348 8.38 19.79 -0.22
CA GLU A 348 8.31 21.25 -0.06
C GLU A 348 6.87 21.72 -0.27
N ALA A 349 6.02 21.50 0.73
CA ALA A 349 4.60 21.86 0.69
C ALA A 349 4.09 22.29 2.06
N ASP A 350 3.05 23.11 2.08
CA ASP A 350 2.32 23.50 3.30
C ASP A 350 1.20 22.49 3.61
N LEU A 351 0.73 21.78 2.59
CA LEU A 351 -0.24 20.68 2.70
C LEU A 351 0.00 19.63 1.62
N ILE A 352 -0.04 18.36 1.99
CA ILE A 352 -0.02 17.23 1.05
C ILE A 352 -1.44 16.66 0.96
N ILE A 353 -1.93 16.50 -0.27
CA ILE A 353 -3.20 15.82 -0.54
C ILE A 353 -2.90 14.58 -1.35
N HIS A 354 -3.12 13.41 -0.76
CA HIS A 354 -2.84 12.14 -1.41
C HIS A 354 -4.12 11.47 -1.90
N CYS A 355 -4.04 10.74 -3.01
CA CYS A 355 -5.15 9.90 -3.45
C CYS A 355 -5.40 8.73 -2.47
N GLY A 356 -6.47 7.96 -2.67
CA GLY A 356 -6.80 6.77 -1.86
C GLY A 356 -5.75 5.66 -1.84
N GLY A 357 -4.68 5.76 -2.66
CA GLY A 357 -3.57 4.81 -2.65
C GLY A 357 -3.97 3.38 -3.01
N CYS A 358 -5.03 3.20 -3.82
CA CYS A 358 -5.59 1.87 -4.11
C CYS A 358 -4.53 0.90 -4.70
N THR A 359 -3.64 1.40 -5.55
CA THR A 359 -2.52 0.63 -6.14
C THR A 359 -1.31 0.49 -5.23
N LEU A 360 -1.22 1.31 -4.17
CA LEU A 360 -0.12 1.25 -3.22
C LEU A 360 -0.36 0.15 -2.21
N HIS A 361 0.75 -0.46 -1.79
CA HIS A 361 0.77 -1.29 -0.61
C HIS A 361 0.66 -0.40 0.63
N GLU A 362 0.01 -0.90 1.68
CA GLU A 362 -0.22 -0.13 2.88
C GLU A 362 1.08 0.37 3.52
N LYS A 363 2.12 -0.46 3.57
CA LYS A 363 3.40 -0.05 4.17
C LYS A 363 4.03 1.12 3.43
N GLU A 364 3.83 1.21 2.11
CA GLU A 364 4.22 2.38 1.33
C GLU A 364 3.35 3.61 1.67
N MET A 365 2.03 3.45 1.77
CA MET A 365 1.15 4.56 2.17
C MET A 365 1.50 5.10 3.57
N LYS A 366 1.71 4.21 4.56
CA LYS A 366 2.15 4.58 5.91
C LYS A 366 3.55 5.20 5.92
N ARG A 367 4.46 4.76 5.04
CA ARG A 367 5.77 5.40 4.87
C ARG A 367 5.59 6.86 4.43
N ARG A 368 4.78 7.12 3.39
CA ARG A 368 4.49 8.49 2.92
C ARG A 368 3.89 9.37 4.01
N ILE A 369 2.92 8.86 4.77
CA ILE A 369 2.29 9.59 5.90
C ILE A 369 3.31 9.92 7.00
N ARG A 370 4.11 8.94 7.42
CA ARG A 370 5.14 9.15 8.44
C ARG A 370 6.15 10.20 7.99
N GLN A 371 6.61 10.09 6.75
CA GLN A 371 7.61 10.97 6.18
C GLN A 371 7.12 12.42 6.04
N ALA A 372 5.85 12.62 5.67
CA ALA A 372 5.21 13.93 5.72
C ALA A 372 5.21 14.50 7.16
N GLY A 373 4.82 13.67 8.13
CA GLY A 373 4.80 14.05 9.55
C GLY A 373 6.19 14.37 10.12
N GLU A 374 7.23 13.62 9.75
CA GLU A 374 8.63 13.89 10.13
C GLU A 374 9.14 15.21 9.53
N SER A 375 8.61 15.60 8.37
CA SER A 375 8.88 16.90 7.74
C SER A 375 8.02 18.03 8.31
N GLY A 376 7.14 17.75 9.28
CA GLY A 376 6.20 18.71 9.85
C GLY A 376 5.07 19.11 8.92
N ILE A 377 4.85 18.39 7.82
CA ILE A 377 3.88 18.74 6.79
C ILE A 377 2.60 17.92 6.98
N PRO A 378 1.44 18.57 7.13
CA PRO A 378 0.17 17.87 7.25
C PRO A 378 -0.18 17.18 5.93
N MET A 379 -0.78 15.99 6.04
CA MET A 379 -1.17 15.17 4.89
C MET A 379 -2.61 14.72 5.04
N THR A 380 -3.42 14.88 4.00
CA THR A 380 -4.82 14.43 3.94
C THR A 380 -5.09 13.54 2.73
N ASN A 381 -6.33 13.07 2.58
CA ASN A 381 -6.80 12.26 1.47
C ASN A 381 -7.85 12.97 0.62
N TYR A 382 -7.91 12.67 -0.68
CA TYR A 382 -8.95 13.18 -1.60
C TYR A 382 -10.36 13.00 -1.02
N GLY A 383 -10.71 11.80 -0.57
CA GLY A 383 -12.08 11.52 -0.09
C GLY A 383 -12.44 12.29 1.18
N ILE A 384 -11.48 12.42 2.10
CA ILE A 384 -11.66 13.19 3.34
C ILE A 384 -11.84 14.67 3.01
N LEU A 385 -10.98 15.21 2.14
CA LEU A 385 -11.04 16.62 1.76
C LEU A 385 -12.31 16.95 0.98
N ILE A 386 -12.73 16.08 0.05
CA ILE A 386 -14.00 16.22 -0.68
C ILE A 386 -15.17 16.21 0.31
N ALA A 387 -15.19 15.28 1.27
CA ALA A 387 -16.23 15.25 2.29
C ALA A 387 -16.23 16.51 3.18
N LYS A 388 -15.06 17.08 3.49
CA LYS A 388 -14.94 18.36 4.21
C LYS A 388 -15.52 19.51 3.41
N MET A 389 -15.10 19.67 2.15
CA MET A 389 -15.56 20.76 1.28
C MET A 389 -17.07 20.71 1.00
N ASN A 390 -17.67 19.52 1.06
CA ASN A 390 -19.12 19.34 0.93
C ASN A 390 -19.88 19.40 2.26
N GLY A 391 -19.21 19.65 3.40
CA GLY A 391 -19.85 19.80 4.71
C GLY A 391 -20.38 18.52 5.35
N ILE A 392 -19.95 17.35 4.86
CA ILE A 392 -20.49 16.04 5.28
C ILE A 392 -19.47 15.17 6.02
N LEU A 393 -18.23 15.65 6.21
CA LEU A 393 -17.14 14.88 6.82
C LEU A 393 -17.51 14.26 8.17
N ALA A 394 -18.17 14.99 9.06
CA ALA A 394 -18.58 14.48 10.37
C ALA A 394 -19.53 13.27 10.24
N ARG A 395 -20.53 13.36 9.35
CA ARG A 395 -21.44 12.26 9.04
C ARG A 395 -20.68 11.07 8.47
N SER A 396 -19.72 11.32 7.57
CA SER A 396 -18.90 10.30 6.89
C SER A 396 -17.95 9.53 7.81
N LEU A 397 -17.52 10.15 8.91
CA LEU A 397 -16.62 9.56 9.91
C LEU A 397 -17.37 8.86 11.04
N SER A 398 -18.60 9.27 11.34
CA SER A 398 -19.44 8.68 12.41
C SER A 398 -19.56 7.15 12.39
N PRO A 399 -19.55 6.44 11.23
CA PRO A 399 -19.61 4.98 11.22
C PRO A 399 -18.29 4.32 11.64
N LEU A 400 -17.20 5.09 11.65
CA LEU A 400 -15.82 4.63 11.79
C LEU A 400 -15.17 5.02 13.12
N THR A 401 -15.77 5.96 13.85
CA THR A 401 -15.38 6.27 15.23
C THR A 401 -15.81 5.11 16.11
N ASP A 402 -14.86 4.53 16.85
CA ASP A 402 -15.14 3.49 17.84
C ASP A 402 -16.30 3.94 18.70
N LYS A 403 -17.47 3.30 18.56
CA LYS A 403 -18.50 3.45 19.58
C LYS A 403 -17.86 2.86 20.85
N PRO A 404 -17.73 3.60 21.95
CA PRO A 404 -17.41 2.95 23.21
C PRO A 404 -18.46 1.85 23.40
N CYS A 405 -17.98 0.63 23.70
CA CYS A 405 -18.87 -0.45 24.13
C CYS A 405 -19.86 0.13 25.15
N GLN A 406 -21.15 0.05 24.84
CA GLN A 406 -22.20 0.27 25.85
C GLN A 406 -22.19 -0.88 26.83
#